data_AF-A0A6A9STL0-F1
#
_entry.id   AF-A0A6A9STL0-F1
#
_cell.length_a   1.000
_cell.length_b   1.000
_cell.length_c   1.000
_cell.angle_alpha   90.00
_cell.angle_beta   90.00
_cell.angle_gamma   90.00
#
_symmetry.space_group_name_H-M   'P 1'
#
loop_
_entity.id
_entity.type
_entity.pdbx_description
1 polymer ?
#
loop_
_entity_poly.entity_id
_entity_poly.type
_entity_poly.pdbx_seq_one_letter_code
_entity_poly.pdbx_strand_id
1 'polypeptide(L)'
;MAEVLVELQRELRGELKDPLGPIYTDTDALLADTDGPIIAVGDIVTYHLLEAGHRPDVALVDGKTKRERVEREILDAIEGFDHQREVENPPATLTAELLKALDDAIDSGGSTVITVVGEEDLAALPAVVAAPDGAAVVYGQPDEGMVLVTVDETLRAECRDLLERMEGDSERLFDILGV
;
A
#
# COMPACT_ATOMS: atom_id res chain seq x y z
N MET A 1 22.16 4.47 -1.23
CA MET A 1 21.17 5.26 -0.49
C MET A 1 19.99 5.41 -1.42
N ALA A 2 18.83 4.92 -1.01
CA ALA A 2 17.60 5.10 -1.76
C ALA A 2 17.36 6.59 -2.05
N GLU A 3 16.87 6.89 -3.25
CA GLU A 3 16.47 8.24 -3.66
C GLU A 3 15.13 8.56 -3.01
N VAL A 4 15.16 9.27 -1.88
CA VAL A 4 13.95 9.77 -1.20
C VAL A 4 13.40 10.95 -1.99
N LEU A 5 12.12 10.89 -2.38
CA LEU A 5 11.46 11.99 -3.08
C LEU A 5 10.71 12.89 -2.12
N VAL A 6 9.93 12.31 -1.20
CA VAL A 6 9.18 13.07 -0.20
C VAL A 6 9.29 12.45 1.19
N GLU A 7 9.20 13.29 2.22
CA GLU A 7 9.17 12.92 3.63
C GLU A 7 7.95 13.51 4.34
N LEU A 8 7.29 12.69 5.16
CA LEU A 8 6.15 13.09 5.97
C LEU A 8 6.59 13.85 7.23
N GLN A 9 6.36 15.15 7.23
CA GLN A 9 6.60 16.02 8.39
C GLN A 9 5.66 15.69 9.54
N ARG A 10 6.12 15.96 10.77
CA ARG A 10 5.37 15.65 12.01
C ARG A 10 3.98 16.30 12.07
N GLU A 11 3.82 17.46 11.45
CA GLU A 11 2.57 18.23 11.45
C GLU A 11 1.47 17.54 10.63
N LEU A 12 1.83 16.82 9.57
CA LEU A 12 0.90 16.08 8.71
C LEU A 12 0.49 14.72 9.28
N ARG A 13 1.27 14.16 10.22
CA ARG A 13 0.98 12.85 10.83
C ARG A 13 -0.39 12.79 11.51
N GLY A 14 -0.94 13.94 11.93
CA GLY A 14 -2.28 14.00 12.52
C GLY A 14 -3.38 13.65 11.53
N GLU A 15 -3.20 14.04 10.26
CA GLU A 15 -4.19 13.83 9.19
C GLU A 15 -4.25 12.38 8.73
N LEU A 16 -3.19 11.60 8.95
CA LEU A 16 -3.14 10.17 8.63
C LEU A 16 -3.61 9.27 9.79
N LYS A 17 -4.10 9.85 10.90
CA LYS A 17 -4.63 9.05 12.02
C LYS A 17 -6.04 8.55 11.78
N ASP A 18 -6.84 9.38 11.13
CA ASP A 18 -8.20 9.02 10.79
C ASP A 18 -8.15 8.11 9.55
N PRO A 19 -8.86 6.97 9.57
CA PRO A 19 -8.86 6.07 8.43
C PRO A 19 -9.50 6.76 7.21
N LEU A 20 -8.91 6.56 6.03
CA LEU A 20 -9.39 7.10 4.76
C LEU A 20 -10.68 6.43 4.28
N GLY A 21 -11.09 5.34 4.93
CA GLY A 21 -12.26 4.56 4.56
C GLY A 21 -12.85 3.75 5.72
N PRO A 22 -13.91 2.98 5.46
CA PRO A 22 -14.50 2.06 6.44
C PRO A 22 -13.50 1.03 6.96
N ILE A 23 -13.62 0.71 8.25
CA ILE A 23 -12.83 -0.31 8.93
C ILE A 23 -13.61 -1.64 8.95
N TYR A 24 -12.91 -2.72 8.60
CA TYR A 24 -13.40 -4.08 8.63
C TYR A 24 -12.56 -4.91 9.61
N THR A 25 -13.24 -5.76 10.37
CA THR A 25 -12.62 -6.77 11.24
C THR A 25 -12.80 -8.20 10.71
N ASP A 26 -13.53 -8.33 9.60
CA ASP A 26 -13.87 -9.58 8.93
C ASP A 26 -13.47 -9.48 7.45
N THR A 27 -12.61 -10.39 7.00
CA THR A 27 -12.05 -10.37 5.64
C THR A 27 -13.11 -10.69 4.59
N ASP A 28 -14.04 -11.61 4.86
CA ASP A 28 -15.08 -11.98 3.89
C ASP A 28 -16.04 -10.81 3.65
N ALA A 29 -16.36 -10.05 4.70
CA ALA A 29 -17.13 -8.82 4.59
C ALA A 29 -16.38 -7.74 3.79
N LEU A 30 -15.08 -7.58 4.00
CA LEU A 30 -14.25 -6.66 3.22
C LEU A 30 -14.26 -7.04 1.74
N LEU A 31 -14.00 -8.31 1.42
CA LEU A 31 -13.97 -8.82 0.05
C LEU A 31 -15.32 -8.72 -0.66
N ALA A 32 -16.43 -8.79 0.08
CA ALA A 32 -17.77 -8.61 -0.47
C ALA A 32 -18.06 -7.18 -0.95
N ASP A 33 -17.31 -6.19 -0.44
CA ASP A 33 -17.44 -4.77 -0.80
C ASP A 33 -16.37 -4.33 -1.82
N THR A 34 -15.60 -5.27 -2.39
CA THR A 34 -14.60 -5.01 -3.44
C THR A 34 -15.02 -5.61 -4.79
N ASP A 35 -14.98 -4.81 -5.86
CA ASP A 35 -15.33 -5.24 -7.23
C ASP A 35 -14.14 -5.20 -8.22
N GLY A 36 -13.04 -4.54 -7.84
CA GLY A 36 -11.87 -4.27 -8.69
C GLY A 36 -10.58 -4.94 -8.20
N PRO A 37 -9.43 -4.59 -8.81
CA PRO A 37 -8.13 -5.09 -8.34
C PRO A 37 -7.86 -4.61 -6.91
N ILE A 38 -7.18 -5.46 -6.13
CA ILE A 38 -6.85 -5.18 -4.72
C ILE A 38 -5.36 -4.91 -4.56
N ILE A 39 -5.04 -3.76 -3.97
CA ILE A 39 -3.70 -3.39 -3.53
C ILE A 39 -3.65 -3.45 -2.01
N ALA A 40 -2.92 -4.41 -1.45
CA ALA A 40 -2.74 -4.58 -0.02
C ALA A 40 -1.45 -3.88 0.45
N VAL A 41 -1.55 -3.06 1.49
CA VAL A 41 -0.42 -2.38 2.14
C VAL A 41 -0.36 -2.84 3.59
N GLY A 42 0.66 -3.64 3.92
CA GLY A 42 0.88 -4.16 5.27
C GLY A 42 0.91 -5.69 5.33
N ASP A 43 1.79 -6.21 6.18
CA ASP A 43 1.94 -7.64 6.46
C ASP A 43 0.60 -8.31 6.85
N ILE A 44 -0.12 -7.72 7.81
CA ILE A 44 -1.31 -8.34 8.43
C ILE A 44 -2.50 -8.35 7.48
N VAL A 45 -2.71 -7.28 6.73
CA VAL A 45 -3.76 -7.21 5.70
C VAL A 45 -3.49 -8.25 4.63
N THR A 46 -2.25 -8.29 4.12
CA THR A 46 -1.83 -9.25 3.10
C THR A 46 -2.06 -10.69 3.57
N TYR A 47 -1.68 -11.00 4.82
CA TYR A 47 -1.93 -12.30 5.43
C TYR A 47 -3.42 -12.65 5.45
N HIS A 48 -4.28 -11.75 5.95
CA HIS A 48 -5.71 -12.02 6.07
C HIS A 48 -6.38 -12.26 4.72
N LEU A 49 -6.01 -11.52 3.68
CA LEU A 49 -6.50 -11.75 2.32
C LEU A 49 -6.08 -13.13 1.80
N LEU A 50 -4.80 -13.49 1.97
CA LEU A 50 -4.27 -14.78 1.52
C LEU A 50 -4.89 -15.97 2.27
N GLU A 51 -5.10 -15.86 3.58
CA GLU A 51 -5.81 -16.86 4.39
C GLU A 51 -7.27 -17.04 3.96
N ALA A 52 -7.93 -15.98 3.51
CA ALA A 52 -9.27 -16.03 2.92
C ALA A 52 -9.27 -16.62 1.48
N GLY A 53 -8.12 -17.02 0.96
CA GLY A 53 -7.97 -17.55 -0.40
C GLY A 53 -8.02 -16.47 -1.48
N HIS A 54 -7.86 -15.20 -1.12
CA HIS A 54 -7.83 -14.07 -2.04
C HIS A 54 -6.42 -13.49 -2.14
N ARG A 55 -5.80 -13.65 -3.32
CA ARG A 55 -4.48 -13.05 -3.57
C ARG A 55 -4.67 -11.63 -4.10
N PRO A 56 -4.13 -10.60 -3.42
CA PRO A 56 -4.16 -9.25 -3.96
C PRO A 56 -3.32 -9.14 -5.23
N ASP A 57 -3.71 -8.24 -6.14
CA ASP A 57 -2.99 -7.95 -7.37
C ASP A 57 -1.62 -7.31 -7.07
N VAL A 58 -1.57 -6.44 -6.05
CA VAL A 58 -0.33 -5.89 -5.53
C VAL A 58 -0.30 -6.01 -4.00
N ALA A 59 0.80 -6.49 -3.43
CA ALA A 59 1.01 -6.49 -1.98
C ALA A 59 2.31 -5.77 -1.63
N LEU A 60 2.27 -4.90 -0.62
CA LEU A 60 3.44 -4.24 -0.03
C LEU A 60 3.62 -4.71 1.41
N VAL A 61 4.80 -5.22 1.72
CA VAL A 61 5.10 -5.85 3.03
C VAL A 61 6.49 -5.44 3.53
N ASP A 62 6.61 -4.96 4.77
CA ASP A 62 7.90 -4.58 5.36
C ASP A 62 8.50 -5.64 6.31
N GLY A 63 7.70 -6.61 6.71
CA GLY A 63 8.09 -7.65 7.64
C GLY A 63 8.35 -7.20 9.08
N LYS A 64 7.96 -5.99 9.48
CA LYS A 64 8.13 -5.53 10.86
C LYS A 64 6.98 -5.94 11.76
N THR A 65 5.81 -6.21 11.20
CA THR A 65 4.61 -6.59 11.98
C THR A 65 4.53 -8.11 12.19
N LYS A 66 5.57 -8.83 11.76
CA LYS A 66 5.78 -10.27 11.89
C LYS A 66 5.78 -10.73 13.36
N ARG A 67 4.61 -11.10 13.89
CA ARG A 67 4.49 -12.04 15.01
C ARG A 67 4.99 -13.41 14.52
N GLU A 68 5.82 -14.13 15.26
CA GLU A 68 6.53 -15.36 14.83
C GLU A 68 5.70 -16.43 14.07
N ARG A 69 4.36 -16.47 14.24
CA ARG A 69 3.48 -17.36 13.45
C ARG A 69 3.24 -16.88 12.03
N VAL A 70 3.06 -15.58 11.86
CA VAL A 70 2.78 -14.91 10.59
C VAL A 70 4.00 -15.02 9.65
N GLU A 71 5.20 -15.14 10.21
CA GLU A 71 6.45 -15.17 9.45
C GLU A 71 6.53 -16.29 8.41
N ARG A 72 6.22 -17.53 8.79
CA ARG A 72 6.33 -18.67 7.86
C ARG A 72 5.19 -18.68 6.84
N GLU A 73 3.98 -18.39 7.29
CA GLU A 73 2.81 -18.40 6.42
C GLU A 73 2.87 -17.25 5.40
N ILE A 74 3.33 -16.05 5.79
CA ILE A 74 3.58 -14.97 4.84
C ILE A 74 4.71 -15.34 3.87
N LEU A 75 5.85 -15.83 4.36
CA LEU A 75 6.98 -16.19 3.48
C LEU A 75 6.58 -17.25 2.45
N ASP A 76 5.86 -18.29 2.86
CA ASP A 76 5.36 -19.33 1.96
C ASP A 76 4.26 -18.79 1.01
N ALA A 77 3.44 -17.84 1.46
CA ALA A 77 2.37 -17.27 0.64
C ALA A 77 2.87 -16.21 -0.37
N ILE A 78 4.00 -15.55 -0.08
CA ILE A 78 4.75 -14.66 -0.98
C ILE A 78 5.29 -15.45 -2.18
N GLU A 79 5.67 -16.72 -2.02
CA GLU A 79 6.11 -17.56 -3.14
C GLU A 79 5.03 -17.78 -4.22
N GLY A 80 3.76 -17.61 -3.87
CA GLY A 80 2.65 -17.79 -4.80
C GLY A 80 2.32 -16.58 -5.68
N PHE A 81 3.01 -15.44 -5.51
CA PHE A 81 2.86 -14.28 -6.40
C PHE A 81 3.62 -14.51 -7.72
N ASP A 82 3.08 -13.99 -8.82
CA ASP A 82 3.70 -14.10 -10.14
C ASP A 82 5.02 -13.34 -10.22
N HIS A 83 5.11 -12.23 -9.48
CA HIS A 83 6.26 -11.33 -9.44
C HIS A 83 6.64 -10.97 -8.01
N GLN A 84 7.95 -10.88 -7.78
CA GLN A 84 8.51 -10.42 -6.52
C GLN A 84 9.49 -9.27 -6.79
N ARG A 85 9.42 -8.22 -5.97
CA ARG A 85 10.33 -7.07 -5.98
C ARG A 85 10.77 -6.79 -4.55
N GLU A 86 12.01 -6.35 -4.39
CA GLU A 86 12.53 -5.85 -3.13
C GLU A 86 12.98 -4.41 -3.35
N VAL A 87 12.60 -3.50 -2.45
CA VAL A 87 12.89 -2.06 -2.54
C VAL A 87 13.27 -1.49 -1.19
N GLU A 88 14.05 -0.42 -1.15
CA GLU A 88 14.34 0.31 0.09
C GLU A 88 13.40 1.51 0.26
N ASN A 89 12.77 1.65 1.43
CA ASN A 89 11.97 2.83 1.78
C ASN A 89 12.14 3.24 3.25
N PRO A 90 12.97 4.23 3.57
CA PRO A 90 13.15 4.68 4.95
C PRO A 90 11.84 5.10 5.65
N PRO A 91 11.80 5.06 6.99
CA PRO A 91 10.64 5.48 7.77
C PRO A 91 10.12 6.86 7.39
N ALA A 92 8.80 7.01 7.32
CA ALA A 92 8.12 8.25 6.97
C ALA A 92 8.54 8.90 5.62
N THR A 93 9.06 8.12 4.67
CA THR A 93 9.43 8.60 3.32
C THR A 93 8.72 7.85 2.21
N LEU A 94 8.77 8.39 0.99
CA LEU A 94 8.50 7.68 -0.25
C LEU A 94 9.71 7.81 -1.18
N THR A 95 10.30 6.67 -1.54
CA THR A 95 11.46 6.61 -2.44
C THR A 95 11.03 6.42 -3.89
N ALA A 96 11.87 6.89 -4.81
CA ALA A 96 11.68 6.69 -6.25
C ALA A 96 11.65 5.20 -6.63
N GLU A 97 12.31 4.34 -5.86
CA GLU A 97 12.33 2.89 -6.08
C GLU A 97 10.99 2.25 -5.71
N LEU A 98 10.43 2.59 -4.54
CA LEU A 98 9.11 2.13 -4.11
C LEU A 98 8.02 2.56 -5.10
N LEU A 99 8.04 3.81 -5.54
CA LEU A 99 7.02 4.36 -6.45
C LEU A 99 7.06 3.71 -7.83
N LYS A 100 8.26 3.48 -8.39
CA LYS A 100 8.40 2.74 -9.67
C LYS A 100 7.94 1.30 -9.54
N ALA A 101 8.30 0.63 -8.44
CA ALA A 101 7.89 -0.74 -8.23
C ALA A 101 6.37 -0.87 -8.09
N LEU A 102 5.72 0.10 -7.44
CA LEU A 102 4.27 0.17 -7.32
C LEU A 102 3.59 0.38 -8.68
N ASP A 103 4.05 1.37 -9.45
CA ASP A 103 3.54 1.66 -10.79
C ASP A 103 3.68 0.45 -11.73
N ASP A 104 4.90 -0.12 -11.81
CA ASP A 104 5.18 -1.34 -12.58
C ASP A 104 4.32 -2.53 -12.13
N ALA A 105 4.04 -2.67 -10.82
CA ALA A 105 3.25 -3.76 -10.27
C ALA A 105 1.77 -3.66 -10.69
N ILE A 106 1.20 -2.45 -10.62
CA ILE A 106 -0.18 -2.17 -11.04
C ILE A 106 -0.38 -2.52 -12.53
N ASP A 107 0.61 -2.22 -13.37
CA ASP A 107 0.57 -2.45 -14.81
C ASP A 107 1.02 -3.86 -15.26
N SER A 108 1.56 -4.69 -14.35
CA SER A 108 2.22 -5.95 -14.70
C SER A 108 1.29 -7.04 -15.26
N GLY A 109 -0.02 -6.93 -15.03
CA GLY A 109 -1.02 -7.92 -15.48
C GLY A 109 -0.99 -9.26 -14.73
N GLY A 110 -0.22 -9.35 -13.64
CA GLY A 110 -0.14 -10.49 -12.74
C GLY A 110 0.03 -10.04 -11.29
N SER A 111 -0.08 -10.97 -10.35
CA SER A 111 0.06 -10.65 -8.93
C SER A 111 1.51 -10.33 -8.58
N THR A 112 1.74 -9.19 -7.94
CA THR A 112 3.08 -8.73 -7.55
C THR A 112 3.17 -8.48 -6.06
N VAL A 113 4.23 -8.97 -5.43
CA VAL A 113 4.59 -8.61 -4.05
C VAL A 113 5.86 -7.79 -4.02
N ILE A 114 5.80 -6.66 -3.32
CA ILE A 114 6.89 -5.72 -3.10
C ILE A 114 7.29 -5.84 -1.63
N THR A 115 8.45 -6.43 -1.38
CA THR A 115 9.07 -6.48 -0.06
C THR A 115 9.83 -5.17 0.19
N VAL A 116 9.43 -4.44 1.22
CA VAL A 116 9.97 -3.14 1.55
C VAL A 116 11.00 -3.27 2.68
N VAL A 117 12.26 -3.02 2.38
CA VAL A 117 13.29 -2.87 3.39
C VAL A 117 13.16 -1.47 4.00
N GLY A 118 12.38 -1.37 5.07
CA GLY A 118 12.05 -0.09 5.69
C GLY A 118 10.60 -0.03 6.16
N GLU A 119 9.83 0.98 5.80
CA GLU A 119 8.38 1.11 6.12
C GLU A 119 7.55 1.20 4.84
N GLU A 120 6.41 0.54 4.81
CA GLU A 120 5.41 0.57 3.74
C GLU A 120 4.19 1.46 4.06
N ASP A 121 4.01 1.89 5.31
CA ASP A 121 2.79 2.57 5.80
C ASP A 121 2.31 3.73 4.91
N LEU A 122 3.24 4.54 4.38
CA LEU A 122 2.87 5.67 3.51
C LEU A 122 2.45 5.26 2.11
N ALA A 123 2.70 4.02 1.69
CA ALA A 123 2.46 3.55 0.34
C ALA A 123 0.96 3.44 -0.01
N ALA A 124 0.06 3.47 0.98
CA ALA A 124 -1.38 3.56 0.73
C ALA A 124 -1.76 4.81 -0.09
N LEU A 125 -1.09 5.95 0.16
CA LEU A 125 -1.35 7.21 -0.54
C LEU A 125 -0.98 7.17 -2.04
N PRO A 126 0.26 6.82 -2.44
CA PRO A 126 0.58 6.67 -3.84
C PRO A 126 -0.16 5.49 -4.49
N ALA A 127 -0.53 4.45 -3.73
CA ALA A 127 -1.37 3.35 -4.26
C ALA A 127 -2.74 3.87 -4.70
N VAL A 128 -3.41 4.68 -3.88
CA VAL A 128 -4.67 5.33 -4.27
C VAL A 128 -4.50 6.23 -5.49
N VAL A 129 -3.39 6.96 -5.57
CA VAL A 129 -3.13 7.92 -6.65
C VAL A 129 -2.88 7.23 -7.99
N ALA A 130 -2.13 6.14 -7.98
CA ALA A 130 -1.71 5.40 -9.18
C ALA A 130 -2.76 4.40 -9.68
N ALA A 131 -3.56 3.83 -8.78
CA ALA A 131 -4.50 2.78 -9.13
C ALA A 131 -5.64 3.26 -10.07
N PRO A 132 -6.21 2.34 -10.88
CA PRO A 132 -7.36 2.65 -11.70
C PRO A 132 -8.62 2.89 -10.85
N ASP A 133 -9.59 3.63 -11.38
CA ASP A 133 -10.87 3.86 -10.70
C ASP A 133 -11.59 2.54 -10.41
N GLY A 134 -12.16 2.43 -9.21
CA GLY A 134 -12.80 1.22 -8.70
C GLY A 134 -11.84 0.17 -8.12
N ALA A 135 -10.52 0.39 -8.19
CA ALA A 135 -9.57 -0.43 -7.44
C ALA A 135 -9.77 -0.27 -5.93
N ALA A 136 -9.45 -1.32 -5.18
CA ALA A 136 -9.47 -1.32 -3.72
C ALA A 136 -8.05 -1.20 -3.19
N VAL A 137 -7.77 -0.18 -2.38
CA VAL A 137 -6.56 -0.10 -1.56
C VAL A 137 -6.94 -0.53 -0.15
N VAL A 138 -6.22 -1.51 0.40
CA VAL A 138 -6.49 -2.07 1.72
C VAL A 138 -5.26 -1.94 2.59
N TYR A 139 -5.39 -1.33 3.76
CA TYR A 139 -4.26 -1.13 4.69
C TYR A 139 -4.69 -1.31 6.16
N GLY A 140 -3.72 -1.51 7.05
CA GLY A 140 -4.00 -1.76 8.46
C GLY A 140 -4.28 -0.48 9.25
N GLN A 141 -5.29 -0.49 10.10
CA GLN A 141 -5.51 0.51 11.13
C GLN A 141 -5.12 -0.08 12.50
N PRO A 142 -4.12 0.50 13.20
CA PRO A 142 -3.64 -0.02 14.48
C PRO A 142 -4.76 -0.23 15.50
N ASP A 143 -4.84 -1.44 16.07
CA ASP A 143 -5.82 -1.87 17.07
C ASP A 143 -7.31 -1.83 16.63
N GLU A 144 -7.62 -1.51 15.38
CA GLU A 144 -8.99 -1.37 14.89
C GLU A 144 -9.36 -2.39 13.80
N GLY A 145 -8.49 -2.64 12.81
CA GLY A 145 -8.78 -3.60 11.74
C GLY A 145 -8.12 -3.25 10.40
N MET A 146 -8.78 -3.63 9.30
CA MET A 146 -8.37 -3.34 7.93
C MET A 146 -9.22 -2.20 7.37
N VAL A 147 -8.60 -1.16 6.85
CA VAL A 147 -9.27 -0.08 6.13
C VAL A 147 -9.39 -0.48 4.67
N LEU A 148 -10.60 -0.38 4.11
CA LEU A 148 -10.84 -0.48 2.68
C LEU A 148 -11.11 0.91 2.12
N VAL A 149 -10.40 1.27 1.05
CA VAL A 149 -10.68 2.47 0.27
C VAL A 149 -10.87 2.10 -1.19
N THR A 150 -12.00 2.50 -1.76
CA THR A 150 -12.28 2.36 -3.18
C THR A 150 -11.81 3.61 -3.90
N VAL A 151 -10.96 3.44 -4.92
CA VAL A 151 -10.35 4.55 -5.66
C VAL A 151 -11.41 5.25 -6.50
N ASP A 152 -11.57 6.55 -6.24
CA ASP A 152 -12.35 7.48 -7.05
C ASP A 152 -11.62 8.82 -7.22
N GLU A 153 -12.15 9.71 -8.06
CA GLU A 153 -11.54 11.02 -8.34
C GLU A 153 -11.40 11.90 -7.08
N THR A 154 -12.31 11.78 -6.11
CA THR A 154 -12.31 12.61 -4.90
C THR A 154 -11.19 12.18 -3.97
N LEU A 155 -11.14 10.88 -3.66
CA LEU A 155 -10.11 10.30 -2.80
C LEU A 155 -8.72 10.46 -3.43
N ARG A 156 -8.61 10.31 -4.76
CA ARG A 156 -7.37 10.55 -5.51
C ARG A 156 -6.89 11.99 -5.31
N ALA A 157 -7.79 12.96 -5.41
CA ALA A 157 -7.44 14.37 -5.19
C ALA A 157 -7.02 14.66 -3.74
N GLU A 158 -7.68 14.05 -2.75
CA GLU A 158 -7.31 14.17 -1.33
C GLU A 158 -5.91 13.60 -1.06
N CYS A 159 -5.62 12.40 -1.57
CA CYS A 159 -4.30 11.79 -1.43
C CYS A 159 -3.22 12.59 -2.18
N ARG A 160 -3.55 13.16 -3.35
CA ARG A 160 -2.65 14.02 -4.11
C ARG A 160 -2.29 15.30 -3.35
N ASP A 161 -3.28 15.99 -2.75
CA ASP A 161 -3.04 17.18 -1.91
C ASP A 161 -2.11 16.86 -0.74
N LEU A 162 -2.35 15.72 -0.06
CA LEU A 162 -1.53 15.34 1.08
C LEU A 162 -0.08 15.02 0.66
N LEU A 163 0.12 14.37 -0.49
CA LEU A 163 1.45 14.12 -1.07
C LEU A 163 2.14 15.42 -1.50
N GLU A 164 1.41 16.38 -2.08
CA GLU A 164 1.95 17.69 -2.48
C GLU A 164 2.45 18.52 -1.28
N ARG A 165 1.86 18.31 -0.11
CA ARG A 165 2.22 19.02 1.13
C ARG A 165 3.42 18.40 1.85
N MET A 166 3.85 17.20 1.46
CA MET A 166 5.05 16.56 2.02
C MET A 166 6.33 17.33 1.64
N GLU A 167 7.38 17.20 2.46
CA GLU A 167 8.65 17.86 2.17
C GLU A 167 9.42 17.08 1.10
N GLY A 168 9.69 17.70 -0.05
CA GLY A 168 10.50 17.09 -1.10
C GLY A 168 10.05 17.42 -2.52
N ASP A 169 10.33 16.51 -3.45
CA ASP A 169 10.04 16.62 -4.88
C ASP A 169 8.77 15.84 -5.25
N SER A 170 7.62 16.43 -4.94
CA SER A 170 6.30 15.87 -5.27
C SER A 170 6.02 15.88 -6.78
N GLU A 171 6.58 16.83 -7.54
CA GLU A 171 6.50 16.83 -9.01
C GLU A 171 7.11 15.54 -9.58
N ARG A 172 8.32 15.18 -9.11
CA ARG A 172 8.99 13.95 -9.54
C ARG A 172 8.25 12.69 -9.11
N LEU A 173 7.58 12.72 -7.96
CA LEU A 173 6.73 11.62 -7.49
C LEU A 173 5.58 11.35 -8.47
N PHE A 174 4.84 12.38 -8.88
CA PHE A 174 3.71 12.21 -9.81
C PHE A 174 4.17 11.85 -11.22
N ASP A 175 5.31 12.40 -11.68
CA ASP A 175 5.95 11.99 -12.94
C ASP A 175 6.28 10.50 -12.99
N ILE A 176 6.65 9.90 -11.84
CA ILE A 176 6.94 8.46 -11.75
C ILE A 176 5.67 7.63 -11.81
N LEU A 177 4.59 8.10 -11.16
CA LEU A 177 3.29 7.42 -11.16
C LEU A 177 2.47 7.70 -12.44
N GLY A 178 2.97 8.53 -13.36
CA GLY A 178 2.30 8.82 -14.63
C GLY A 178 1.02 9.66 -14.51
N VAL A 179 0.85 10.46 -13.45
CA VAL A 179 -0.38 11.23 -13.13
C VAL A 179 -0.18 12.73 -12.96
#